data_AF-A0A1W9SCM1-F1
#
_entry.id   AF-A0A1W9SCM1-F1
#
_cell.length_a   1.000
_cell.length_b   1.000
_cell.length_c   1.000
_cell.angle_alpha   90.00
_cell.angle_beta   90.00
_cell.angle_gamma   90.00
#
_symmetry.space_group_name_H-M   'P 1'
#
loop_
_entity.id
_entity.type
_entity.pdbx_description
1 polymer ?
#
loop_
_entity_poly.entity_id
_entity_poly.type
_entity_poly.pdbx_seq_one_letter_code
_entity_poly.pdbx_strand_id
1 'polypeptide(L)'
;MVKKKTKLSSVKAKKTVRKVKQDIVSAEKKAEKRIKKTIKRVRRIPQKAKNYSTKKAKIDFKTFITDARDLLLRPKKLFESIKTNNDFDEPIVKAGVYGLLAGIISVLVGVFSGQGLVSLTKLISLPILSVFITFGAAGILLFISYLANGKMDFEASVKAVSSKIFLYPIIVLLSAVSITFPLLVFSTVLVDMFLLYLGYSMIVYCLNADLKRARIIFGILGLLMLGFYLTDYSIFWFMKRNFEVGQEYFFQKSLGMHVDMDTLKNLVQ
;
A
#
# COMPACT_ATOMS: atom_id res chain seq x y z
N MET A 1 -70.35 -31.41 62.21
CA MET A 1 -70.47 -31.14 60.75
C MET A 1 -69.16 -30.61 60.13
N VAL A 2 -68.04 -31.37 60.13
CA VAL A 2 -66.71 -30.82 59.71
C VAL A 2 -65.96 -31.68 58.66
N LYS A 3 -66.50 -32.82 58.18
CA LYS A 3 -65.76 -33.72 57.27
C LYS A 3 -65.98 -33.51 55.76
N LYS A 4 -66.80 -32.55 55.32
CA LYS A 4 -67.18 -32.41 53.88
C LYS A 4 -66.39 -31.33 53.11
N LYS A 5 -65.69 -30.40 53.78
CA LYS A 5 -64.90 -29.33 53.12
C LYS A 5 -63.54 -29.79 52.59
N THR A 6 -62.98 -30.89 53.09
CA THR A 6 -61.61 -31.33 52.75
C THR A 6 -61.50 -32.04 51.38
N LYS A 7 -62.60 -32.63 50.87
CA LYS A 7 -62.58 -33.33 49.57
C LYS A 7 -62.74 -32.40 48.36
N LEU A 8 -63.24 -31.16 48.53
CA LEU A 8 -63.38 -30.20 47.43
C LEU A 8 -62.07 -29.46 47.11
N SER A 9 -61.14 -29.33 48.07
CA SER A 9 -59.85 -28.65 47.85
C SER A 9 -58.86 -29.53 47.06
N SER A 10 -58.89 -30.85 47.26
CA SER A 10 -57.98 -31.78 46.58
C SER A 10 -58.28 -31.96 45.09
N VAL A 11 -59.54 -31.82 44.67
CA VAL A 11 -59.95 -31.92 43.26
C VAL A 11 -59.56 -30.67 42.47
N LYS A 12 -59.74 -29.46 43.06
CA LYS A 12 -59.25 -28.21 42.44
C LYS A 12 -57.72 -28.21 42.33
N ALA A 13 -57.01 -28.65 43.37
CA ALA A 13 -55.54 -28.76 43.33
C ALA A 13 -55.07 -29.69 42.19
N LYS A 14 -55.71 -30.85 42.01
CA LYS A 14 -55.33 -31.82 40.96
C LYS A 14 -55.58 -31.29 39.54
N LYS A 15 -56.61 -30.47 39.34
CA LYS A 15 -56.91 -29.83 38.05
C LYS A 15 -55.91 -28.71 37.72
N THR A 16 -55.51 -27.91 38.71
CA THR A 16 -54.49 -26.87 38.53
C THR A 16 -53.13 -27.48 38.21
N VAL A 17 -52.73 -28.56 38.90
CA VAL A 17 -51.46 -29.27 38.62
C VAL A 17 -51.42 -29.85 37.21
N ARG A 18 -52.54 -30.38 36.68
CA ARG A 18 -52.60 -30.86 35.29
C ARG A 18 -52.44 -29.74 34.27
N LYS A 19 -53.04 -28.57 34.52
CA LYS A 19 -52.95 -27.41 33.62
C LYS A 19 -51.52 -26.84 33.58
N VAL A 20 -50.90 -26.68 34.76
CA VAL A 20 -49.50 -26.24 34.87
C VAL A 20 -48.55 -27.21 34.15
N LYS A 21 -48.78 -28.53 34.27
CA LYS A 21 -47.96 -29.53 33.58
C LYS A 21 -48.10 -29.46 32.05
N GLN A 22 -49.29 -29.16 31.52
CA GLN A 22 -49.49 -28.94 30.09
C GLN A 22 -48.81 -27.64 29.59
N ASP A 23 -48.88 -26.57 30.38
CA ASP A 23 -48.27 -25.28 30.03
C ASP A 23 -46.74 -25.36 30.02
N ILE A 24 -46.14 -26.11 30.96
CA ILE A 24 -44.68 -26.38 30.98
C ILE A 24 -44.25 -27.17 29.73
N VAL A 25 -44.97 -28.24 29.37
CA VAL A 25 -44.64 -29.05 28.18
C VAL A 25 -44.80 -28.24 26.88
N SER A 26 -45.77 -27.33 26.83
CA SER A 26 -45.94 -26.38 25.72
C SER A 26 -44.78 -25.39 25.62
N ALA A 27 -44.33 -24.85 26.76
CA ALA A 27 -43.22 -23.91 26.83
C ALA A 27 -41.88 -24.55 26.43
N GLU A 28 -41.60 -25.78 26.87
CA GLU A 28 -40.40 -26.54 26.49
C GLU A 28 -40.34 -26.79 24.98
N LYS A 29 -41.44 -27.25 24.37
CA LYS A 29 -41.51 -27.44 22.91
C LYS A 29 -41.28 -26.14 22.14
N LYS A 30 -41.72 -25.00 22.68
CA LYS A 30 -41.51 -23.68 22.07
C LYS A 30 -40.05 -23.20 22.24
N ALA A 31 -39.42 -23.51 23.38
CA ALA A 31 -38.02 -23.22 23.65
C ALA A 31 -37.09 -24.05 22.73
N GLU A 32 -37.34 -25.35 22.57
CA GLU A 32 -36.58 -26.21 21.65
C GLU A 32 -36.63 -25.73 20.21
N LYS A 33 -37.81 -25.28 19.73
CA LYS A 33 -37.95 -24.71 18.38
C LYS A 33 -37.11 -23.44 18.21
N ARG A 34 -37.03 -22.58 19.24
CA ARG A 34 -36.20 -21.37 19.22
C ARG A 34 -34.71 -21.72 19.22
N ILE A 35 -34.28 -22.66 20.08
CA ILE A 35 -32.89 -23.13 20.15
C ILE A 35 -32.46 -23.76 18.82
N LYS A 36 -33.27 -24.64 18.23
CA LYS A 36 -32.99 -25.23 16.91
C LYS A 36 -32.86 -24.16 15.81
N LYS A 37 -33.68 -23.10 15.84
CA LYS A 37 -33.60 -21.98 14.89
C LYS A 37 -32.33 -21.15 15.08
N THR A 38 -31.89 -20.93 16.32
CA THR A 38 -30.64 -20.22 16.65
C THR A 38 -29.42 -21.06 16.27
N ILE A 39 -29.38 -22.35 16.61
CA ILE A 39 -28.30 -23.27 16.20
C ILE A 39 -28.20 -23.33 14.68
N LYS A 40 -29.32 -23.34 13.94
CA LYS A 40 -29.31 -23.31 12.46
C LYS A 40 -28.76 -21.99 11.91
N ARG A 41 -28.88 -20.86 12.61
CA ARG A 41 -28.24 -19.58 12.23
C ARG A 41 -26.76 -19.55 12.59
N VAL A 42 -26.37 -20.06 13.76
CA VAL A 42 -24.96 -20.14 14.19
C VAL A 42 -24.18 -21.12 13.30
N ARG A 43 -24.79 -22.23 12.87
CA ARG A 43 -24.18 -23.16 11.89
C ARG A 43 -24.10 -22.60 10.47
N ARG A 44 -24.78 -21.48 10.19
CA ARG A 44 -24.66 -20.67 8.97
C ARG A 44 -23.67 -19.53 9.12
N ILE A 45 -22.96 -19.38 10.25
CA ILE A 45 -21.72 -18.62 10.27
C ILE A 45 -20.82 -19.30 9.23
N PRO A 46 -20.52 -18.60 8.13
CA PRO A 46 -20.11 -19.25 6.91
C PRO A 46 -18.79 -19.98 7.13
N GLN A 47 -18.70 -21.20 6.59
CA GLN A 47 -17.46 -21.94 6.36
C GLN A 47 -16.37 -21.10 5.65
N LYS A 48 -16.69 -19.89 5.16
CA LYS A 48 -15.73 -18.87 4.72
C LYS A 48 -14.59 -18.68 5.72
N ALA A 49 -14.82 -18.68 7.03
CA ALA A 49 -13.74 -18.50 8.01
C ALA A 49 -12.70 -19.65 8.03
N LYS A 50 -13.08 -20.88 7.64
CA LYS A 50 -12.14 -22.01 7.56
C LYS A 50 -11.28 -22.01 6.29
N ASN A 51 -11.74 -21.35 5.23
CA ASN A 51 -11.04 -21.34 3.93
C ASN A 51 -9.97 -20.25 3.80
N TYR A 52 -9.86 -19.31 4.75
CA TYR A 52 -8.79 -18.31 4.76
C TYR A 52 -7.45 -18.88 5.26
N SER A 53 -7.46 -19.97 6.04
CA SER A 53 -6.23 -20.53 6.63
C SER A 53 -5.42 -21.43 5.68
N THR A 54 -5.93 -21.76 4.49
CA THR A 54 -5.30 -22.73 3.58
C THR A 54 -5.30 -22.31 2.10
N LYS A 55 -5.56 -21.04 1.80
CA LYS A 55 -5.21 -20.51 0.47
C LYS A 55 -3.71 -20.22 0.48
N LYS A 56 -2.88 -21.23 0.18
CA LYS A 56 -1.47 -20.98 -0.14
C LYS A 56 -1.44 -19.86 -1.18
N ALA A 57 -0.86 -18.71 -0.83
CA ALA A 57 -0.54 -17.66 -1.78
C ALA A 57 0.44 -18.27 -2.79
N LYS A 58 -0.09 -18.87 -3.85
CA LYS A 58 0.71 -19.47 -4.91
C LYS A 58 1.22 -18.27 -5.70
N ILE A 59 2.46 -17.89 -5.43
CA ILE A 59 3.15 -16.83 -6.17
C ILE A 59 3.28 -17.34 -7.61
N ASP A 60 2.39 -16.89 -8.48
CA ASP A 60 2.40 -17.26 -9.89
C ASP A 60 3.15 -16.20 -10.69
N PHE A 61 4.49 -16.31 -10.72
CA PHE A 61 5.41 -15.39 -11.43
C PHE A 61 4.95 -15.01 -12.84
N LYS A 62 4.21 -15.89 -13.52
CA LYS A 62 3.65 -15.63 -14.84
C LYS A 62 2.59 -14.54 -14.82
N THR A 63 1.69 -14.54 -13.83
CA THR A 63 0.72 -13.45 -13.63
C THR A 63 1.42 -12.14 -13.29
N PHE A 64 2.47 -12.15 -12.46
CA PHE A 64 3.22 -10.93 -12.13
C PHE A 64 3.88 -10.28 -13.35
N ILE A 65 4.51 -11.07 -14.22
CA ILE A 65 5.13 -10.54 -15.46
C ILE A 65 4.06 -10.02 -16.42
N THR A 66 2.93 -10.70 -16.49
CA THR A 66 1.81 -10.29 -17.35
C THR A 66 1.21 -8.98 -16.86
N ASP A 67 0.98 -8.84 -15.55
CA ASP A 67 0.52 -7.60 -14.91
C ASP A 67 1.50 -6.44 -15.16
N ALA A 68 2.81 -6.68 -15.04
CA ALA A 68 3.83 -5.67 -15.30
C ALA A 68 3.83 -5.20 -16.76
N ARG A 69 3.72 -6.15 -17.71
CA ARG A 69 3.62 -5.84 -19.14
C ARG A 69 2.34 -5.08 -19.45
N ASP A 70 1.20 -5.49 -18.89
CA ASP A 70 -0.07 -4.82 -19.12
C ASP A 70 -0.13 -3.43 -18.47
N LEU A 71 0.56 -3.21 -17.33
CA LEU A 71 0.71 -1.88 -16.76
C LEU A 71 1.49 -0.94 -17.69
N LEU A 72 2.56 -1.44 -18.32
CA LEU A 72 3.40 -0.64 -19.23
C LEU A 72 2.70 -0.35 -20.56
N LEU A 73 2.00 -1.33 -21.12
CA LEU A 73 1.41 -1.23 -22.46
C LEU A 73 -0.04 -0.72 -22.44
N ARG A 74 -0.82 -1.07 -21.41
CA ARG A 74 -2.28 -0.87 -21.36
C ARG A 74 -2.78 -0.58 -19.93
N PRO A 75 -2.28 0.48 -19.28
CA PRO A 75 -2.59 0.76 -17.87
C PRO A 75 -4.09 0.90 -17.58
N LYS A 76 -4.86 1.46 -18.53
CA LYS A 76 -6.31 1.66 -18.41
C LYS A 76 -7.06 0.35 -18.16
N LYS A 77 -6.81 -0.66 -19.01
CA LYS A 77 -7.49 -1.95 -18.92
C LYS A 77 -7.17 -2.67 -17.62
N LEU A 78 -5.93 -2.52 -17.13
CA LEU A 78 -5.52 -3.13 -15.87
C LEU A 78 -6.27 -2.52 -14.69
N PHE A 79 -6.36 -1.20 -14.60
CA PHE A 79 -7.06 -0.53 -13.49
C PHE A 79 -8.58 -0.73 -13.52
N GLU A 80 -9.20 -0.83 -14.70
CA GLU A 80 -10.62 -1.18 -14.84
C GLU A 80 -10.93 -2.60 -14.37
N SER A 81 -9.94 -3.51 -14.43
CA SER A 81 -10.12 -4.92 -14.06
C SER A 81 -10.02 -5.19 -12.55
N ILE A 82 -9.63 -4.19 -11.75
CA ILE A 82 -9.43 -4.34 -10.31
C ILE A 82 -10.78 -4.56 -9.61
N LYS A 83 -10.94 -5.73 -9.00
CA LYS A 83 -12.14 -6.10 -8.23
C LYS A 83 -11.91 -5.93 -6.73
N THR A 84 -12.88 -5.33 -6.06
CA THR A 84 -12.98 -5.25 -4.60
C THR A 84 -13.61 -6.54 -4.07
N ASN A 85 -12.82 -7.33 -3.34
CA ASN A 85 -13.20 -8.65 -2.82
C ASN A 85 -12.93 -8.78 -1.31
N ASN A 86 -12.65 -7.67 -0.61
CA ASN A 86 -12.13 -7.60 0.76
C ASN A 86 -10.93 -8.52 1.00
N ASP A 87 -9.99 -8.54 0.05
CA ASP A 87 -8.78 -9.38 0.12
C ASP A 87 -7.54 -8.49 -0.03
N PHE A 88 -6.76 -8.42 1.05
CA PHE A 88 -5.50 -7.66 1.13
C PHE A 88 -4.26 -8.56 1.03
N ASP A 89 -4.44 -9.88 0.96
CA ASP A 89 -3.32 -10.83 0.99
C ASP A 89 -2.43 -10.63 -0.25
N GLU A 90 -3.06 -10.46 -1.42
CA GLU A 90 -2.34 -10.28 -2.68
C GLU A 90 -1.51 -8.97 -2.72
N PRO A 91 -2.05 -7.78 -2.36
CA PRO A 91 -1.26 -6.56 -2.24
C PRO A 91 -0.10 -6.64 -1.26
N ILE A 92 -0.29 -7.27 -0.10
CA ILE A 92 0.75 -7.39 0.94
C ILE A 92 1.89 -8.28 0.44
N VAL A 93 1.56 -9.42 -0.18
CA VAL A 93 2.56 -10.33 -0.76
C VAL A 93 3.30 -9.65 -1.92
N LYS A 94 2.57 -8.96 -2.82
CA LYS A 94 3.16 -8.15 -3.90
C LYS A 94 4.18 -7.14 -3.35
N ALA A 95 3.77 -6.34 -2.37
CA ALA A 95 4.64 -5.34 -1.75
C ALA A 95 5.90 -5.97 -1.15
N GLY A 96 5.75 -7.01 -0.33
CA GLY A 96 6.88 -7.68 0.31
C GLY A 96 7.87 -8.30 -0.68
N VAL A 97 7.40 -8.95 -1.75
CA VAL A 97 8.27 -9.56 -2.77
C VAL A 97 9.07 -8.50 -3.53
N TYR A 98 8.44 -7.41 -3.95
CA TYR A 98 9.15 -6.34 -4.65
C TYR A 98 10.05 -5.51 -3.73
N GLY A 99 9.66 -5.34 -2.45
CA GLY A 99 10.52 -4.76 -1.43
C GLY A 99 11.77 -5.62 -1.18
N LEU A 100 11.63 -6.95 -1.20
CA LEU A 100 12.76 -7.87 -1.12
C LEU A 100 13.66 -7.79 -2.36
N LEU A 101 13.08 -7.77 -3.56
CA LEU A 101 13.84 -7.59 -4.81
C LEU A 101 14.61 -6.26 -4.81
N ALA A 102 13.97 -5.17 -4.41
CA ALA A 102 14.62 -3.88 -4.25
C ALA A 102 15.72 -3.91 -3.18
N GLY A 103 15.52 -4.66 -2.09
CA GLY A 103 16.53 -4.92 -1.07
C GLY A 103 17.76 -5.64 -1.60
N ILE A 104 17.57 -6.70 -2.37
CA ILE A 104 18.67 -7.45 -3.02
C ILE A 104 19.45 -6.54 -3.96
N ILE A 105 18.76 -5.77 -4.81
CA ILE A 105 19.40 -4.81 -5.72
C ILE A 105 20.18 -3.75 -4.94
N SER A 106 19.60 -3.21 -3.86
CA SER A 106 20.24 -2.22 -3.00
C SER A 106 21.51 -2.76 -2.35
N VAL A 107 21.52 -4.02 -1.93
CA VAL A 107 22.72 -4.70 -1.39
C VAL A 107 23.78 -4.82 -2.47
N LEU A 108 23.43 -5.31 -3.65
CA LEU A 108 24.38 -5.49 -4.76
C LEU A 108 25.04 -4.16 -5.12
N VAL A 109 24.25 -3.13 -5.38
CA VAL A 109 24.74 -1.77 -5.66
C VAL A 109 25.63 -1.28 -4.52
N GLY A 110 25.18 -1.42 -3.27
CA GLY A 110 25.88 -0.94 -2.10
C GLY A 110 27.24 -1.61 -1.88
N VAL A 111 27.37 -2.88 -2.25
CA VAL A 111 28.67 -3.59 -2.25
C VAL A 111 29.59 -3.02 -3.32
N PHE A 112 29.09 -2.79 -4.54
CA PHE A 112 29.89 -2.17 -5.61
C PHE A 112 30.31 -0.72 -5.30
N SER A 113 29.51 0.01 -4.52
CA SER A 113 29.80 1.40 -4.13
C SER A 113 30.60 1.54 -2.83
N GLY A 114 31.07 0.44 -2.23
CA GLY A 114 31.86 0.47 -0.98
C GLY A 114 31.06 0.66 0.31
N GLN A 115 29.73 0.62 0.27
CA GLN A 115 28.83 0.80 1.43
C GLN A 115 28.43 -0.54 2.10
N GLY A 116 29.28 -1.58 1.99
CA GLY A 116 28.92 -2.99 2.19
C GLY A 116 28.06 -3.30 3.43
N LEU A 117 28.50 -2.91 4.63
CA LEU A 117 27.79 -3.28 5.87
C LEU A 117 26.47 -2.52 6.07
N VAL A 118 26.41 -1.26 5.64
CA VAL A 118 25.19 -0.42 5.70
C VAL A 118 24.15 -0.90 4.69
N SER A 119 24.57 -1.65 3.68
CA SER A 119 23.69 -2.13 2.62
C SER A 119 22.96 -3.42 3.01
N LEU A 120 23.55 -4.26 3.87
CA LEU A 120 22.92 -5.49 4.36
C LEU A 120 21.67 -5.23 5.22
N THR A 121 21.64 -4.14 5.98
CA THR A 121 20.44 -3.76 6.77
C THR A 121 19.23 -3.47 5.89
N LYS A 122 19.46 -3.02 4.65
CA LYS A 122 18.42 -2.75 3.64
C LYS A 122 17.69 -4.01 3.18
N LEU A 123 18.30 -5.19 3.30
CA LEU A 123 17.67 -6.45 2.94
C LEU A 123 16.48 -6.79 3.84
N ILE A 124 16.54 -6.39 5.11
CA ILE A 124 15.48 -6.64 6.10
C ILE A 124 14.54 -5.43 6.17
N SER A 125 15.07 -4.21 6.12
CA SER A 125 14.25 -3.01 6.30
C SER A 125 13.37 -2.68 5.08
N LEU A 126 13.84 -2.90 3.85
CA LEU A 126 13.08 -2.54 2.63
C LEU A 126 11.80 -3.35 2.42
N PRO A 127 11.74 -4.68 2.63
CA PRO A 127 10.48 -5.43 2.56
C PRO A 127 9.43 -4.86 3.53
N ILE A 128 9.82 -4.61 4.77
CA ILE A 128 8.92 -4.07 5.80
C ILE A 128 8.45 -2.67 5.40
N LEU A 129 9.39 -1.80 5.03
CA LEU A 129 9.10 -0.43 4.61
C LEU A 129 8.20 -0.38 3.37
N SER A 130 8.40 -1.28 2.40
CA SER A 130 7.60 -1.33 1.18
C SER A 130 6.11 -1.58 1.46
N VAL A 131 5.80 -2.43 2.44
CA VAL A 131 4.42 -2.69 2.86
C VAL A 131 3.82 -1.42 3.45
N PHE A 132 4.52 -0.74 4.36
CA PHE A 132 4.06 0.52 4.95
C PHE A 132 3.87 1.64 3.92
N ILE A 133 4.83 1.80 3.00
CA ILE A 133 4.74 2.78 1.90
C ILE A 133 3.53 2.48 1.02
N THR A 134 3.24 1.20 0.74
CA THR A 134 2.08 0.81 -0.07
C THR A 134 0.78 1.26 0.55
N PHE A 135 0.59 1.03 1.85
CA PHE A 135 -0.60 1.47 2.57
C PHE A 135 -0.68 2.99 2.69
N GLY A 136 0.46 3.65 2.96
CA GLY A 136 0.53 5.12 3.00
C GLY A 136 0.19 5.76 1.66
N ALA A 137 0.77 5.25 0.57
CA ALA A 137 0.50 5.70 -0.79
C ALA A 137 -0.96 5.43 -1.20
N ALA A 138 -1.56 4.32 -0.76
CA ALA A 138 -2.97 4.06 -0.98
C ALA A 138 -3.88 5.05 -0.22
N GLY A 139 -3.48 5.45 0.99
CA GLY A 139 -4.15 6.52 1.75
C GLY A 139 -4.08 7.87 1.04
N ILE A 140 -2.90 8.25 0.54
CA ILE A 140 -2.72 9.46 -0.27
C ILE A 140 -3.57 9.39 -1.54
N LEU A 141 -3.57 8.25 -2.24
CA LEU A 141 -4.38 8.06 -3.45
C LEU A 141 -5.88 8.21 -3.15
N LEU A 142 -6.36 7.71 -2.02
CA LEU A 142 -7.73 7.84 -1.57
C LEU A 142 -8.09 9.30 -1.25
N PHE A 143 -7.17 10.04 -0.62
CA PHE A 143 -7.32 11.47 -0.38
C PHE A 143 -7.39 12.28 -1.69
N ILE A 144 -6.53 11.97 -2.66
CA ILE A 144 -6.58 12.61 -3.99
C ILE A 144 -7.87 12.23 -4.72
N SER A 145 -8.32 10.98 -4.61
CA SER A 145 -9.62 10.54 -5.15
C SER A 145 -10.77 11.35 -4.58
N TYR A 146 -10.77 11.57 -3.26
CA TYR A 146 -11.77 12.41 -2.60
C TYR A 146 -11.79 13.83 -3.17
N LEU A 147 -10.62 14.46 -3.34
CA LEU A 147 -10.53 15.79 -3.97
C LEU A 147 -11.04 15.80 -5.42
N ALA A 148 -10.87 14.68 -6.13
CA ALA A 148 -11.32 14.49 -7.51
C ALA A 148 -12.79 14.02 -7.64
N ASN A 149 -13.57 14.02 -6.55
CA ASN A 149 -14.94 13.47 -6.50
C ASN A 149 -15.05 11.99 -6.90
N GLY A 150 -14.02 11.19 -6.64
CA GLY A 150 -14.04 9.74 -6.84
C GLY A 150 -14.63 8.96 -5.67
N LYS A 151 -14.71 7.65 -5.84
CA LYS A 151 -15.06 6.69 -4.78
C LYS A 151 -13.94 6.63 -3.75
N MET A 152 -14.32 6.47 -2.48
CA MET A 152 -13.39 6.29 -1.36
C MET A 152 -13.28 4.82 -0.97
N ASP A 153 -12.78 4.00 -1.89
CA ASP A 153 -12.59 2.56 -1.67
C ASP A 153 -11.12 2.25 -1.35
N PHE A 154 -10.79 2.11 -0.05
CA PHE A 154 -9.40 1.87 0.37
C PHE A 154 -8.81 0.57 -0.19
N GLU A 155 -9.62 -0.49 -0.27
CA GLU A 155 -9.18 -1.75 -0.86
C GLU A 155 -8.80 -1.59 -2.33
N ALA A 156 -9.61 -0.84 -3.09
CA ALA A 156 -9.33 -0.56 -4.50
C ALA A 156 -8.04 0.25 -4.65
N SER A 157 -7.83 1.26 -3.80
CA SER A 157 -6.59 2.04 -3.76
C SER A 157 -5.36 1.18 -3.46
N VAL A 158 -5.42 0.30 -2.45
CA VAL A 158 -4.30 -0.57 -2.08
C VAL A 158 -3.95 -1.54 -3.22
N LYS A 159 -4.94 -2.14 -3.87
CA LYS A 159 -4.75 -3.02 -5.04
C LYS A 159 -4.19 -2.28 -6.26
N ALA A 160 -4.64 -1.06 -6.48
CA ALA A 160 -4.16 -0.23 -7.58
C ALA A 160 -2.70 0.19 -7.35
N VAL A 161 -2.35 0.62 -6.13
CA VAL A 161 -0.97 0.97 -5.76
C VAL A 161 -0.06 -0.25 -5.84
N SER A 162 -0.49 -1.41 -5.32
CA SER A 162 0.33 -2.62 -5.34
C SER A 162 0.67 -3.10 -6.75
N SER A 163 -0.20 -2.83 -7.72
CA SER A 163 0.03 -3.14 -9.13
C SER A 163 1.20 -2.37 -9.74
N LYS A 164 1.68 -1.28 -9.11
CA LYS A 164 2.80 -0.46 -9.59
C LYS A 164 4.10 -0.69 -8.85
N ILE A 165 4.06 -1.41 -7.73
CA ILE A 165 5.24 -1.61 -6.89
C ILE A 165 6.37 -2.31 -7.66
N PHE A 166 6.06 -3.06 -8.73
CA PHE A 166 7.12 -3.63 -9.58
C PHE A 166 8.08 -2.60 -10.19
N LEU A 167 7.67 -1.32 -10.28
CA LEU A 167 8.53 -0.23 -10.72
C LEU A 167 9.57 0.13 -9.65
N TYR A 168 9.35 -0.22 -8.39
CA TYR A 168 10.22 0.15 -7.27
C TYR A 168 11.65 -0.42 -7.40
N PRO A 169 11.86 -1.71 -7.70
CA PRO A 169 13.18 -2.24 -8.07
C PRO A 169 13.87 -1.46 -9.19
N ILE A 170 13.12 -1.02 -10.20
CA ILE A 170 13.66 -0.27 -11.35
C ILE A 170 14.09 1.13 -10.91
N ILE A 171 13.28 1.81 -10.10
CA ILE A 171 13.59 3.14 -9.54
C ILE A 171 14.84 3.08 -8.66
N VAL A 172 14.96 2.06 -7.79
CA VAL A 172 16.14 1.87 -6.94
C VAL A 172 17.39 1.67 -7.80
N LEU A 173 17.31 0.85 -8.85
CA LEU A 173 18.41 0.64 -9.78
C LEU A 173 18.77 1.93 -10.53
N LEU A 174 17.79 2.66 -11.05
CA LEU A 174 18.02 3.92 -11.76
C LEU A 174 18.65 4.98 -10.85
N SER A 175 18.16 5.09 -9.62
CA SER A 175 18.69 6.02 -8.62
C SER A 175 20.14 5.70 -8.29
N ALA A 176 20.48 4.42 -8.12
CA ALA A 176 21.85 3.97 -7.91
C ALA A 176 22.80 4.38 -9.04
N VAL A 177 22.39 4.18 -10.30
CA VAL A 177 23.24 4.50 -11.47
C VAL A 177 23.29 6.01 -11.73
N SER A 178 22.25 6.76 -11.36
CA SER A 178 22.16 8.22 -11.57
C SER A 178 23.22 9.00 -10.79
N ILE A 179 23.74 8.45 -9.70
CA ILE A 179 24.85 9.06 -8.95
C ILE A 179 26.13 9.08 -9.81
N THR A 180 26.35 8.06 -10.63
CA THR A 180 27.56 7.95 -11.46
C THR A 180 27.45 8.77 -12.75
N PHE A 181 26.25 8.90 -13.33
CA PHE A 181 26.04 9.60 -14.59
C PHE A 181 24.96 10.69 -14.45
N PRO A 182 25.33 11.98 -14.41
CA PRO A 182 24.38 13.09 -14.29
C PRO A 182 23.31 13.12 -15.39
N LEU A 183 23.63 12.60 -16.58
CA LEU A 183 22.66 12.46 -17.68
C LEU A 183 21.46 11.56 -17.32
N LEU A 184 21.60 10.63 -16.38
CA LEU A 184 20.52 9.75 -15.95
C LEU A 184 19.52 10.44 -15.02
N VAL A 185 19.79 11.66 -14.54
CA VAL A 185 18.79 12.46 -13.79
C VAL A 185 17.55 12.72 -14.64
N PHE A 186 17.69 12.89 -15.96
CA PHE A 186 16.51 13.01 -16.83
C PHE A 186 15.67 11.72 -16.86
N SER A 187 16.33 10.55 -16.75
CA SER A 187 15.65 9.26 -16.75
C SER A 187 14.83 9.03 -15.47
N THR A 188 15.30 9.49 -14.31
CA THR A 188 14.52 9.40 -13.06
C THR A 188 13.29 10.30 -13.10
N VAL A 189 13.43 11.54 -13.59
CA VAL A 189 12.30 12.46 -13.80
C VAL A 189 11.24 11.86 -14.72
N LEU A 190 11.66 11.19 -15.80
CA LEU A 190 10.76 10.50 -16.73
C LEU A 190 9.98 9.37 -16.05
N VAL A 191 10.66 8.54 -15.24
CA VAL A 191 10.01 7.45 -14.50
C VAL A 191 9.02 7.98 -13.47
N ASP A 192 9.36 9.05 -12.77
CA ASP A 192 8.47 9.62 -11.76
C ASP A 192 7.26 10.33 -12.39
N MET A 193 7.44 11.00 -13.53
CA MET A 193 6.33 11.49 -14.36
C MET A 193 5.42 10.35 -14.85
N PHE A 194 6.00 9.21 -15.23
CA PHE A 194 5.23 8.02 -15.58
C PHE A 194 4.46 7.47 -14.37
N LEU A 195 5.05 7.46 -13.17
CA LEU A 195 4.38 7.08 -11.92
C LEU A 195 3.16 7.96 -11.65
N LEU A 196 3.31 9.26 -11.85
CA LEU A 196 2.27 10.26 -11.68
C LEU A 196 1.14 10.07 -12.70
N TYR A 197 1.48 9.81 -13.97
CA TYR A 197 0.52 9.46 -15.02
C TYR A 197 -0.27 8.19 -14.69
N LEU A 198 0.43 7.17 -14.22
CA LEU A 198 -0.24 5.97 -13.74
C LEU A 198 -1.16 6.33 -12.56
N GLY A 199 -0.73 7.24 -11.68
CA GLY A 199 -1.49 7.72 -10.51
C GLY A 199 -2.84 8.29 -10.93
N TYR A 200 -2.80 9.16 -11.93
CA TYR A 200 -3.98 9.72 -12.59
C TYR A 200 -4.89 8.61 -13.14
N SER A 201 -4.31 7.62 -13.83
CA SER A 201 -5.07 6.50 -14.39
C SER A 201 -5.76 5.65 -13.30
N MET A 202 -5.13 5.43 -12.14
CA MET A 202 -5.78 4.73 -11.04
C MET A 202 -7.02 5.45 -10.54
N ILE A 203 -6.92 6.76 -10.35
CA ILE A 203 -8.03 7.55 -9.78
C ILE A 203 -9.20 7.64 -10.76
N VAL A 204 -8.93 7.82 -12.05
CA VAL A 204 -9.97 7.87 -13.07
C VAL A 204 -10.63 6.50 -13.27
N TYR A 205 -9.85 5.43 -13.44
CA TYR A 205 -10.37 4.14 -13.88
C TYR A 205 -10.75 3.21 -12.72
N CYS A 206 -9.96 3.18 -11.64
CA CYS A 206 -10.25 2.31 -10.49
C CYS A 206 -11.23 2.98 -9.53
N LEU A 207 -11.05 4.29 -9.27
CA LEU A 207 -11.84 5.01 -8.27
C LEU A 207 -12.97 5.86 -8.90
N ASN A 208 -13.15 5.81 -10.23
CA ASN A 208 -14.23 6.50 -10.95
C ASN A 208 -14.31 8.01 -10.66
N ALA A 209 -13.17 8.68 -10.51
CA ALA A 209 -13.12 10.13 -10.29
C ALA A 209 -13.45 10.94 -11.55
N ASP A 210 -13.82 12.20 -11.36
CA ASP A 210 -14.08 13.12 -12.46
C ASP A 210 -12.79 13.46 -13.23
N LEU A 211 -12.80 13.17 -14.54
CA LEU A 211 -11.71 13.42 -15.47
C LEU A 211 -11.20 14.86 -15.43
N LYS A 212 -12.10 15.85 -15.32
CA LYS A 212 -11.73 17.27 -15.34
C LYS A 212 -10.97 17.65 -14.07
N ARG A 213 -11.50 17.27 -12.90
CA ARG A 213 -10.89 17.55 -11.60
C ARG A 213 -9.58 16.78 -11.41
N ALA A 214 -9.57 15.50 -11.75
CA ALA A 214 -8.37 14.67 -11.67
C ALA A 214 -7.23 15.26 -12.51
N ARG A 215 -7.51 15.77 -13.72
CA ARG A 215 -6.48 16.40 -14.56
C ARG A 215 -5.88 17.65 -13.93
N ILE A 216 -6.71 18.50 -13.30
CA ILE A 216 -6.24 19.71 -12.61
C ILE A 216 -5.35 19.32 -11.43
N ILE A 217 -5.80 18.40 -10.57
CA ILE A 217 -5.07 17.99 -9.38
C ILE A 217 -3.71 17.36 -9.76
N PHE A 218 -3.69 16.44 -10.72
CA PHE A 218 -2.45 15.83 -11.20
C PHE A 218 -1.56 16.82 -11.97
N GLY A 219 -2.15 17.81 -12.64
CA GLY A 219 -1.39 18.91 -13.26
C GLY A 219 -0.64 19.75 -12.22
N ILE A 220 -1.31 20.12 -11.13
CA ILE A 220 -0.68 20.84 -10.01
C ILE A 220 0.40 19.98 -9.35
N LEU A 221 0.12 18.68 -9.13
CA LEU A 221 1.08 17.77 -8.52
C LEU A 221 2.32 17.55 -9.40
N GLY A 222 2.13 17.46 -10.73
CA GLY A 222 3.23 17.34 -11.69
C GLY A 222 4.07 18.61 -11.76
N LEU A 223 3.44 19.80 -11.70
CA LEU A 223 4.14 21.07 -11.63
C LEU A 223 4.95 21.21 -10.32
N LEU A 224 4.37 20.79 -9.19
CA LEU A 224 5.05 20.76 -7.91
C LEU A 224 6.27 19.83 -7.93
N MET A 225 6.13 18.62 -8.49
CA MET A 225 7.26 17.70 -8.70
C MET A 225 8.37 18.33 -9.54
N LEU A 226 8.02 18.98 -10.65
CA LEU A 226 8.99 19.64 -11.51
C LEU A 226 9.76 20.73 -10.73
N GLY A 227 9.07 21.49 -9.89
CA GLY A 227 9.68 22.50 -9.02
C GLY A 227 10.71 21.90 -8.05
N PHE A 228 10.42 20.74 -7.46
CA PHE A 228 11.39 20.03 -6.60
C PHE A 228 12.65 19.63 -7.36
N TYR A 229 12.52 19.05 -8.56
CA TYR A 229 13.70 18.67 -9.36
C TYR A 229 14.55 19.87 -9.78
N LEU A 230 13.92 20.99 -10.15
CA LEU A 230 14.64 22.21 -10.50
C LEU A 230 15.45 22.72 -9.30
N THR A 231 14.85 22.67 -8.11
CA THR A 231 15.51 23.04 -6.85
C THR A 231 16.69 22.11 -6.56
N ASP A 232 16.48 20.79 -6.58
CA ASP A 232 17.54 19.80 -6.34
C ASP A 232 18.70 19.94 -7.35
N TYR A 233 18.38 20.20 -8.62
CA TYR A 233 19.38 20.43 -9.65
C TYR A 233 20.20 21.71 -9.38
N SER A 234 19.54 22.80 -9.00
CA SER A 234 20.24 24.04 -8.64
C SER A 234 21.16 23.87 -7.43
N ILE A 235 20.73 23.13 -6.40
CA ILE A 235 21.54 22.82 -5.22
C ILE A 235 22.74 21.97 -5.62
N PHE A 236 22.53 20.92 -6.41
CA PHE A 236 23.61 20.06 -6.88
C PHE A 236 24.66 20.83 -7.70
N TRP A 237 24.22 21.70 -8.61
CA TRP A 237 25.13 22.53 -9.41
C TRP A 237 25.94 23.49 -8.53
N PHE A 238 25.28 24.13 -7.55
CA PHE A 238 25.95 24.99 -6.57
C PHE A 238 26.98 24.21 -5.72
N MET A 239 26.63 23.02 -5.25
CA MET A 239 27.55 22.17 -4.47
C MET A 239 28.75 21.72 -5.30
N LYS A 240 28.54 21.32 -6.55
CA LYS A 240 29.62 20.91 -7.46
C LYS A 240 30.62 22.05 -7.68
N ARG A 241 30.13 23.26 -7.96
CA ARG A 241 30.95 24.45 -8.17
C ARG A 241 31.79 24.78 -6.93
N ASN A 242 31.18 24.77 -5.75
CA ASN A 242 31.91 25.02 -4.50
C ASN A 242 32.94 23.92 -4.17
N PHE A 243 32.65 22.67 -4.53
CA PHE A 243 33.57 21.55 -4.31
C PHE A 243 34.81 21.66 -5.21
N GLU A 244 34.65 22.02 -6.49
CA GLU A 244 35.77 22.25 -7.42
C GLU A 244 36.70 23.36 -6.91
N VAL A 245 36.13 24.51 -6.49
CA VAL A 245 36.87 25.63 -5.90
C VAL A 245 37.59 25.21 -4.61
N GLY A 246 36.92 24.42 -3.75
CA GLY A 246 37.52 23.89 -2.53
C GLY A 246 38.67 22.93 -2.82
N GLN A 247 38.54 22.06 -3.82
CA GLN A 247 39.59 21.13 -4.22
C GLN A 247 40.82 21.86 -4.76
N GLU A 248 40.63 22.85 -5.63
CA GLU A 248 41.75 23.66 -6.16
C GLU A 248 42.47 24.42 -5.05
N TYR A 249 41.74 25.00 -4.10
CA TYR A 249 42.33 25.65 -2.94
C TYR A 249 43.21 24.68 -2.12
N PHE A 250 42.68 23.49 -1.82
CA PHE A 250 43.45 22.46 -1.11
C PHE A 250 44.67 22.00 -1.92
N PHE A 251 44.53 21.84 -3.23
CA PHE A 251 45.60 21.39 -4.12
C PHE A 251 46.72 22.42 -4.21
N GLN A 252 46.41 23.69 -4.46
CA GLN A 252 47.39 24.78 -4.50
C GLN A 252 48.13 24.93 -3.17
N LYS A 253 47.40 24.83 -2.04
CA LYS A 253 47.98 24.87 -0.70
C LYS A 253 48.89 23.67 -0.43
N SER A 254 48.52 22.47 -0.89
CA SER A 254 49.36 21.27 -0.75
C SER A 254 50.67 21.34 -1.55
N LEU A 255 50.66 22.09 -2.66
CA LEU A 255 51.83 22.32 -3.51
C LEU A 255 52.70 23.52 -3.05
N GLY A 256 52.33 24.19 -1.95
CA GLY A 256 53.05 25.36 -1.45
C GLY A 256 52.97 26.58 -2.38
N MET A 257 52.04 26.58 -3.34
CA MET A 257 51.84 27.71 -4.24
C MET A 257 51.04 28.81 -3.54
N HIS A 258 51.35 30.07 -3.87
CA HIS A 258 50.58 31.21 -3.38
C HIS A 258 49.17 31.12 -3.97
N VAL A 259 48.16 31.05 -3.10
CA VAL A 259 46.76 30.94 -3.54
C VAL A 259 46.35 32.28 -4.15
N ASP A 260 46.04 32.28 -5.44
CA ASP A 260 45.55 33.46 -6.14
C ASP A 260 44.04 33.59 -5.96
N MET A 261 43.66 34.53 -5.09
CA MET A 261 42.26 34.76 -4.70
C MET A 261 41.41 35.38 -5.82
N ASP A 262 42.02 35.99 -6.83
CA ASP A 262 41.28 36.58 -7.95
C ASP A 262 40.85 35.48 -8.94
N THR A 263 41.69 34.45 -9.13
CA THR A 263 41.31 33.26 -9.90
C THR A 263 40.16 32.50 -9.25
N LEU A 264 40.18 32.36 -7.91
CA LEU A 264 39.10 31.71 -7.16
C LEU A 264 37.79 32.50 -7.20
N LYS A 265 37.85 33.85 -7.19
CA LYS A 265 36.65 34.68 -7.36
C LYS A 265 36.02 34.53 -8.74
N ASN A 266 36.83 34.46 -9.79
CA ASN A 266 36.36 34.26 -11.16
C ASN A 266 35.76 32.85 -11.36
N LEU A 267 36.22 31.84 -10.62
CA LEU A 267 35.61 30.51 -10.63
C LEU A 267 34.29 30.44 -9.87
N VAL A 268 34.00 31.39 -8.97
CA VAL A 268 32.77 31.46 -8.19
C VAL A 268 31.68 32.31 -8.87
N GLN A 269 32.04 33.32 -9.68
CA GLN A 269 31.12 34.17 -10.45
C GLN A 269 30.60 33.47 -11.71
#